data_AF-A0A3A0VHN9-F1
#
_entry.id   AF-A0A3A0VHN9-F1
#
_cell.length_a   1.000
_cell.length_b   1.000
_cell.length_c   1.000
_cell.angle_alpha   90.00
_cell.angle_beta   90.00
_cell.angle_gamma   90.00
#
_symmetry.space_group_name_H-M   'P 1'
#
loop_
_entity.id
_entity.type
_entity.pdbx_description
1 polymer ?
#
loop_
_entity_poly.entity_id
_entity_poly.type
_entity_poly.pdbx_seq_one_letter_code
_entity_poly.pdbx_strand_id
1 'polypeptide(L)'
;MNSTIFMVHFLIILYAYCQSIFSGRRIERALTDSIRMMWLSQNQTPSYRTINLLENLKSLYNELIETEIITKIKQEMNNELSDEDLNKITNHLSTQI
;
A
#
# COMPACT_ATOMS: atom_id res chain seq x y z
N MET A 1 18.71 10.06 -3.01
CA MET A 1 18.27 8.68 -3.28
C MET A 1 17.36 8.73 -4.50
N ASN A 2 17.59 7.90 -5.53
CA ASN A 2 16.73 7.91 -6.72
C ASN A 2 15.30 7.52 -6.34
N SER A 3 14.29 8.27 -6.78
CA SER A 3 12.87 8.02 -6.44
C SER A 3 12.43 6.59 -6.76
N THR A 4 12.96 6.00 -7.84
CA THR A 4 12.72 4.61 -8.24
C THR A 4 13.21 3.61 -7.19
N ILE A 5 14.38 3.83 -6.60
CA ILE A 5 14.97 2.94 -5.59
C ILE A 5 14.12 2.96 -4.32
N PHE A 6 13.67 4.14 -3.91
CA PHE A 6 12.80 4.30 -2.75
C PHE A 6 11.47 3.55 -2.94
N MET A 7 10.83 3.70 -4.10
CA MET A 7 9.57 2.99 -4.42
C MET A 7 9.72 1.47 -4.41
N VAL A 8 10.80 0.93 -5.01
CA VAL A 8 11.06 -0.51 -5.01
C VAL A 8 11.22 -1.06 -3.58
N HIS A 9 11.97 -0.36 -2.73
CA HIS A 9 12.15 -0.81 -1.35
C HIS A 9 10.86 -0.75 -0.52
N PHE A 10 9.98 0.22 -0.78
CA PHE A 10 8.67 0.29 -0.13
C PHE A 10 7.79 -0.92 -0.50
N LEU A 11 7.79 -1.31 -1.79
CA LEU A 11 7.07 -2.50 -2.25
C LEU A 11 7.56 -3.79 -1.60
N ILE A 12 8.89 -3.94 -1.42
CA ILE A 12 9.48 -5.09 -0.73
C ILE A 12 8.94 -5.22 0.70
N ILE A 13 8.89 -4.10 1.45
CA ILE A 13 8.40 -4.08 2.83
C ILE A 13 6.91 -4.39 2.87
N LEU A 14 6.12 -3.75 2.00
CA LEU A 14 4.67 -3.98 1.93
C LEU A 14 4.35 -5.45 1.66
N TYR A 15 5.01 -6.04 0.67
CA TYR A 15 4.80 -7.43 0.30
C TYR A 15 5.25 -8.40 1.40
N ALA A 16 6.37 -8.14 2.06
CA ALA A 16 6.81 -8.93 3.21
C ALA A 16 5.76 -8.94 4.33
N TYR A 17 5.13 -7.80 4.60
CA TYR A 17 4.11 -7.66 5.63
C TYR A 17 2.82 -8.41 5.24
N CYS A 18 2.42 -8.38 3.96
CA CYS A 18 1.32 -9.22 3.46
C CYS A 18 1.58 -10.72 3.66
N GLN A 19 2.84 -11.15 3.62
CA GLN A 19 3.26 -12.52 3.90
C GLN A 19 3.53 -12.81 5.39
N SER A 20 3.23 -11.88 6.30
CA SER A 20 3.54 -11.99 7.72
C SER A 20 5.04 -12.17 8.02
N ILE A 21 5.91 -11.60 7.19
CA ILE A 21 7.37 -11.55 7.37
C ILE A 21 7.75 -10.16 7.88
N PHE A 22 7.94 -10.04 9.20
CA PHE A 22 8.18 -8.74 9.87
C PHE A 22 9.64 -8.49 10.28
N SER A 23 10.54 -9.45 10.06
CA SER A 23 11.94 -9.29 10.46
C SER A 23 12.77 -8.87 9.26
N GLY A 24 13.46 -7.73 9.33
CA GLY A 24 14.36 -7.27 8.27
C GLY A 24 15.36 -8.33 7.79
N ARG A 25 15.87 -9.19 8.69
CA ARG A 25 16.75 -10.33 8.32
C ARG A 25 16.02 -11.44 7.57
N ARG A 26 14.76 -11.70 7.91
CA ARG A 26 13.91 -12.65 7.17
C ARG A 26 13.54 -12.09 5.80
N ILE A 27 13.33 -10.78 5.70
CA ILE A 27 13.07 -10.08 4.42
C ILE A 27 14.31 -10.11 3.53
N GLU A 28 15.49 -9.80 4.07
CA GLU A 28 16.79 -9.91 3.39
C GLU A 28 17.02 -11.32 2.82
N ARG A 29 16.72 -12.36 3.61
CA ARG A 29 16.79 -13.75 3.14
C ARG A 29 15.73 -14.08 2.09
N ALA A 30 14.51 -13.54 2.22
CA ALA A 30 13.47 -13.75 1.22
C ALA A 30 13.85 -13.16 -0.15
N LEU A 31 14.62 -12.06 -0.17
CA LEU A 31 15.12 -11.44 -1.41
C LEU A 31 16.10 -12.32 -2.18
N THR A 32 16.72 -13.31 -1.55
CA THR A 32 17.60 -14.29 -2.20
C THR A 32 16.93 -15.64 -2.44
N ASP A 33 16.02 -16.04 -1.54
CA ASP A 33 15.45 -17.40 -1.53
C ASP A 33 14.11 -17.48 -2.29
N SER A 34 13.44 -16.35 -2.54
CA SER A 34 12.14 -16.30 -3.22
C SER A 34 12.23 -15.60 -4.58
N ILE A 35 11.97 -16.37 -5.65
CA ILE A 35 11.87 -15.87 -7.03
C ILE A 35 10.87 -14.71 -7.13
N ARG A 36 9.77 -14.78 -6.37
CA ARG A 36 8.76 -13.72 -6.38
C ARG A 36 9.28 -12.41 -5.76
N MET A 37 10.09 -12.54 -4.71
CA MET A 37 10.71 -11.39 -4.05
C MET A 37 11.79 -10.76 -4.93
N MET A 38 12.59 -11.59 -5.60
CA MET A 38 13.60 -11.13 -6.58
C MET A 38 12.97 -10.35 -7.73
N TRP A 39 11.86 -10.86 -8.29
CA TRP A 39 11.13 -10.18 -9.35
C TRP A 39 10.55 -8.84 -8.87
N LEU A 40 9.91 -8.82 -7.71
CA LEU A 40 9.32 -7.61 -7.14
C LEU A 40 10.40 -6.55 -6.83
N SER A 41 11.55 -6.98 -6.34
CA SER A 41 12.66 -6.09 -6.00
C SER A 41 13.47 -5.63 -7.20
N GLN A 42 13.16 -6.09 -8.42
CA GLN A 42 13.97 -5.83 -9.62
C GLN A 42 15.45 -6.21 -9.39
N ASN A 43 15.70 -7.36 -8.73
CA ASN A 43 17.01 -7.82 -8.28
C ASN A 43 17.74 -6.89 -7.29
N GLN A 44 17.07 -5.89 -6.70
CA GLN A 44 17.62 -5.16 -5.56
C GLN A 44 17.61 -6.07 -4.33
N THR A 45 18.72 -6.07 -3.59
CA THR A 45 18.87 -6.82 -2.34
C THR A 45 19.28 -5.86 -1.22
N PRO A 46 18.38 -4.97 -0.78
CA PRO A 46 18.66 -4.10 0.36
C PRO A 46 19.01 -4.93 1.59
N SER A 47 20.05 -4.51 2.31
CA SER A 47 20.44 -5.20 3.54
C SER A 47 19.37 -5.07 4.62
N TYR A 48 19.37 -5.96 5.62
CA TYR A 48 18.45 -5.84 6.76
C TYR A 48 18.58 -4.49 7.48
N ARG A 49 19.76 -3.87 7.47
CA ARG A 49 19.99 -2.52 8.03
C ARG A 49 19.26 -1.45 7.21
N THR A 50 19.26 -1.57 5.89
CA THR A 50 18.52 -0.70 4.98
C THR A 50 17.00 -0.88 5.16
N ILE A 51 16.56 -2.12 5.26
CA ILE A 51 15.15 -2.48 5.49
C ILE A 51 14.68 -1.88 6.83
N ASN A 52 15.42 -2.09 7.91
CA ASN A 52 15.08 -1.53 9.22
C ASN A 52 15.12 0.01 9.24
N LEU A 53 16.02 0.65 8.48
CA LEU A 53 16.05 2.10 8.37
C LEU A 53 14.78 2.63 7.67
N LEU A 54 14.33 1.97 6.61
CA LEU A 54 13.09 2.29 5.92
C LEU A 54 11.85 2.02 6.80
N GLU A 55 11.87 0.96 7.59
CA GLU A 55 10.83 0.70 8.61
C GLU A 55 10.81 1.78 9.70
N ASN A 56 11.96 2.33 10.09
CA ASN A 56 12.00 3.45 11.03
C ASN A 56 11.49 4.75 10.40
N LEU A 57 11.74 4.95 9.10
CA LEU A 57 11.11 6.02 8.32
C LEU A 57 9.59 5.79 8.18
N LYS A 58 9.10 4.55 8.31
CA LYS A 58 7.66 4.24 8.39
C LYS A 58 6.97 5.00 9.50
N SER A 59 7.64 5.36 10.59
CA SER A 59 7.08 6.28 11.60
C SER A 59 6.60 7.61 10.98
N LEU A 60 7.41 8.16 10.06
CA LEU A 60 7.09 9.35 9.29
C LEU A 60 5.98 9.10 8.24
N TYR A 61 5.96 7.90 7.65
CA TYR A 61 4.89 7.50 6.72
C TYR A 61 3.59 7.11 7.43
N ASN A 62 3.61 6.67 8.69
CA ASN A 62 2.41 6.27 9.42
C ASN A 62 1.51 7.48 9.64
N GLU A 63 2.08 8.64 9.95
CA GLU A 63 1.33 9.89 10.02
C GLU A 63 0.68 10.21 8.67
N LEU A 64 1.41 10.09 7.55
CA LEU A 64 0.86 10.31 6.20
C LEU A 64 -0.19 9.27 5.80
N ILE A 65 0.04 7.99 6.11
CA ILE A 65 -0.87 6.88 5.79
C ILE A 65 -2.15 7.01 6.63
N GLU A 66 -2.05 7.32 7.92
CA GLU A 66 -3.21 7.51 8.80
C GLU A 66 -4.00 8.77 8.46
N THR A 67 -3.31 9.88 8.19
CA THR A 67 -3.97 11.18 7.94
C THR A 67 -4.51 11.30 6.53
N GLU A 68 -3.79 10.84 5.49
CA GLU A 68 -4.24 10.98 4.10
C GLU A 68 -4.92 9.72 3.59
N ILE A 69 -4.25 8.57 3.61
CA ILE A 69 -4.76 7.36 2.95
C ILE A 69 -6.00 6.81 3.65
N ILE A 70 -5.95 6.62 4.97
CA ILE A 70 -7.09 6.09 5.75
C ILE A 70 -8.25 7.09 5.75
N THR A 71 -7.99 8.39 5.85
CA THR A 71 -9.03 9.42 5.76
C THR A 71 -9.69 9.44 4.39
N LYS A 72 -8.91 9.34 3.31
CA LYS A 72 -9.44 9.32 1.95
C LYS A 72 -10.30 8.07 1.70
N ILE A 73 -9.85 6.91 2.16
CA ILE A 73 -10.64 5.67 2.11
C ILE A 73 -11.96 5.84 2.88
N LYS A 74 -11.93 6.41 4.09
CA LYS A 74 -13.15 6.67 4.88
C LYS A 74 -14.09 7.66 4.18
N GLN A 75 -13.57 8.68 3.53
CA GLN A 75 -14.37 9.64 2.76
C GLN A 75 -15.02 8.98 1.54
N GLU A 76 -14.28 8.15 0.82
CA GLU A 76 -14.83 7.43 -0.34
C GLU A 76 -15.87 6.38 0.07
N MET A 77 -15.65 5.69 1.20
CA MET A 77 -16.64 4.77 1.77
C MET A 77 -17.90 5.50 2.28
N ASN A 78 -17.75 6.70 2.85
CA ASN A 78 -18.90 7.53 3.25
C ASN A 78 -19.62 8.18 2.05
N ASN A 79 -19.03 8.13 0.85
CA ASN A 79 -19.65 8.54 -0.41
C ASN A 79 -20.30 7.35 -1.16
N GLU A 80 -20.51 6.20 -0.50
CA GLU A 80 -21.41 5.17 -1.03
C GLU A 80 -22.80 5.79 -1.21
N LEU A 81 -23.22 5.90 -2.48
CA LEU A 81 -24.40 6.61 -3.02
C LEU A 81 -25.28 7.33 -1.99
N SER A 82 -25.19 8.67 -1.99
CA SER A 82 -26.13 9.53 -1.29
C SER A 82 -27.57 9.19 -1.68
N ASP A 83 -28.52 9.33 -0.75
CA ASP A 83 -29.98 9.21 -1.01
C ASP A 83 -30.42 10.06 -2.21
N GLU A 84 -29.68 11.14 -2.48
CA GLU A 84 -29.89 12.02 -3.63
C GLU A 84 -29.60 11.33 -4.98
N ASP A 85 -28.61 10.45 -5.03
CA ASP A 85 -28.24 9.69 -6.23
C ASP A 85 -29.20 8.50 -6.44
N LEU A 86 -29.68 7.88 -5.36
CA LEU A 86 -30.76 6.89 -5.41
C LEU A 86 -32.07 7.50 -5.94
N ASN A 87 -32.39 8.72 -5.52
CA ASN A 87 -33.56 9.45 -6.02
C ASN A 87 -33.42 9.83 -7.50
N LYS A 88 -32.24 10.23 -7.97
CA LYS A 88 -31.99 10.48 -9.40
C LYS A 88 -32.18 9.22 -10.25
N ILE A 89 -31.66 8.09 -9.79
CA ILE A 89 -31.82 6.80 -10.49
C ILE A 89 -33.30 6.40 -10.55
N THR A 90 -34.00 6.53 -9.43
CA THR A 90 -35.44 6.22 -9.33
C THR A 90 -36.27 7.08 -10.29
N ASN A 91 -36.01 8.39 -10.32
CA ASN A 91 -36.70 9.32 -11.21
C ASN A 91 -36.40 9.05 -12.69
N HIS A 92 -35.17 8.64 -13.00
CA HIS A 92 -34.80 8.31 -14.38
C HIS A 92 -35.52 7.03 -14.85
N LEU A 93 -35.65 6.03 -13.98
CA LEU A 93 -36.36 4.79 -14.29
C LEU A 93 -37.86 4.99 -14.41
N SER A 94 -38.45 5.86 -13.58
CA SER A 94 -39.89 6.18 -13.64
C SER A 94 -40.27 7.03 -14.85
N THR A 95 -39.32 7.72 -15.48
CA THR A 95 -39.55 8.51 -16.70
C THR A 95 -39.46 7.65 -17.97
N GLN A 96 -38.87 6.46 -17.89
CA GLN A 96 -38.71 5.54 -19.02
C GLN A 96 -39.82 4.47 -19.14
N ILE A 97 -40.76 4.44 -18.21
CA ILE A 97 -41.98 3.60 -18.22
C ILE A 97 -43.16 4.53 -18.49
#